data_AF-A0A7S0W072-F1
#
_entry.id   AF-A0A7S0W072-F1
#
_cell.length_a   1.000
_cell.length_b   1.000
_cell.length_c   1.000
_cell.angle_alpha   90.00
_cell.angle_beta   90.00
_cell.angle_gamma   90.00
#
_symmetry.space_group_name_H-M   'P 1'
#
loop_
_entity.id
_entity.type
_entity.pdbx_description
1 polymer ?
#
loop_
_entity_poly.entity_id
_entity_poly.type
_entity_poly.pdbx_seq_one_letter_code
_entity_poly.pdbx_strand_id
1 'polypeptide(L)'
;EQTETSVIRGSADEYFGEVRDEIERELKNGRAILVVFADLPQLKTFQAQISKQPPDDPRYKEPQVLTDELASHMRNAVVAKAIRPYTITLMTRSYGRGTDFVCQNQGLVKNGGVHLIITFFPEDDSEAKQISGRTCRQDDPGSARKIIFEDEIEALGASVKGYRAQTDGWDEYLSKCRLVEHIQRMKTMDTAHEDIMVKHNATIDACKAAWNAEWDKAAKLFLEASARLQSTTTASAISSLDICFVMDCTASMSHLIDRCQARVISIAEHLKQRVAKEGGTNVTVRMAFVAYRDWEQDGTTYTGGSVQYQDFTEDINVLRDKVRAQKAFSSSHPDGPEDICGGLRVSLGLNWQSQGRHLFLVADAPCHGTRYHNHGDHFPDGDPKGSEPEEQVAQLVSNLKVSVQFIRLGTQTDKMLEVINGHLASHQCKEITTVDLSNCEADGGVDFGEAVVQAVVRSEWVHRS
;
A
#
# COMPACT_ATOMS: atom_id res chain seq x y z
N GLU A 1 13.12 -22.61 -29.70
CA GLU A 1 13.57 -21.63 -28.69
C GLU A 1 13.78 -22.35 -27.38
N GLN A 2 14.99 -22.32 -26.82
CA GLN A 2 15.23 -22.79 -25.47
C GLN A 2 15.04 -21.59 -24.53
N THR A 3 13.89 -21.55 -23.86
CA THR A 3 13.68 -20.62 -22.75
C THR A 3 14.03 -21.37 -21.47
N GLU A 4 15.16 -21.02 -20.86
CA GLU A 4 15.58 -21.63 -19.59
C GLU A 4 15.02 -20.82 -18.43
N THR A 5 14.58 -21.49 -17.36
CA THR A 5 14.04 -20.81 -16.17
C THR A 5 14.79 -21.28 -14.92
N SER A 6 15.30 -20.33 -14.17
CA SER A 6 15.97 -20.55 -12.89
C SER A 6 15.38 -19.65 -11.81
N VAL A 7 15.11 -20.23 -10.64
CA VAL A 7 14.74 -19.48 -9.44
C VAL A 7 15.97 -19.39 -8.53
N ILE A 8 16.40 -18.16 -8.23
CA ILE A 8 17.56 -17.87 -7.39
C ILE A 8 17.11 -17.73 -5.95
N ARG A 9 17.84 -18.40 -5.06
CA ARG A 9 17.59 -18.43 -3.62
C ARG A 9 18.65 -17.61 -2.90
N GLY A 10 18.28 -17.01 -1.78
CA GLY A 10 19.18 -16.22 -0.94
C GLY A 10 18.87 -14.73 -1.01
N SER A 11 19.91 -13.92 -1.08
CA SER A 11 19.80 -12.46 -1.02
C SER A 11 19.50 -11.84 -2.39
N ALA A 12 18.93 -10.63 -2.37
CA ALA A 12 18.76 -9.82 -3.59
C ALA A 12 20.09 -9.56 -4.31
N ASP A 13 21.20 -9.46 -3.58
CA ASP A 13 22.54 -9.28 -4.14
C ASP A 13 22.99 -10.51 -4.94
N GLU A 14 22.73 -11.73 -4.44
CA GLU A 14 23.01 -12.99 -5.17
C GLU A 14 22.13 -13.12 -6.41
N TYR A 15 20.84 -12.78 -6.30
CA TYR A 15 19.91 -12.76 -7.44
C TYR A 15 20.38 -11.82 -8.55
N PHE A 16 20.72 -10.58 -8.21
CA PHE A 16 21.25 -9.63 -9.19
C PHE A 16 22.66 -10.00 -9.66
N GLY A 17 23.45 -10.71 -8.84
CA GLY A 17 24.71 -11.34 -9.22
C GLY A 17 24.52 -12.31 -10.39
N GLU A 18 23.53 -13.20 -10.30
CA GLU A 18 23.18 -14.13 -11.38
C GLU A 18 22.73 -13.41 -12.67
N VAL A 19 21.95 -12.33 -12.55
CA VAL A 19 21.58 -11.50 -13.71
C VAL A 19 22.82 -10.86 -14.35
N ARG A 20 23.77 -10.38 -13.56
CA ARG A 20 25.05 -9.82 -14.06
C ARG A 20 25.89 -10.91 -14.74
N ASP A 21 26.00 -12.08 -14.14
CA ASP A 21 26.82 -13.18 -14.66
C ASP A 21 26.25 -13.72 -15.99
N GLU A 22 24.93 -13.71 -16.14
CA GLU A 22 24.24 -13.93 -17.41
C GLU A 22 24.64 -12.90 -18.47
N ILE A 23 24.59 -11.61 -18.13
CA ILE A 23 25.02 -10.52 -19.03
C ILE A 23 26.48 -10.73 -19.46
N GLU A 24 27.37 -11.02 -18.51
CA GLU A 24 28.79 -11.22 -18.80
C GLU A 24 29.02 -12.38 -19.78
N ARG A 25 28.32 -13.50 -19.59
CA ARG A 25 28.43 -14.66 -20.47
C ARG A 25 27.98 -14.33 -21.90
N GLU A 26 26.86 -13.63 -22.05
CA GLU A 26 26.34 -13.29 -23.38
C GLU A 26 27.09 -12.12 -24.05
N LEU A 27 27.73 -11.25 -23.26
CA LEU A 27 28.72 -10.28 -23.77
C LEU A 27 29.93 -10.99 -24.37
N LYS A 28 30.45 -12.05 -23.72
CA LYS A 28 31.56 -12.86 -24.25
C LYS A 28 31.21 -13.51 -25.59
N ASN A 29 29.95 -13.90 -25.76
CA ASN A 29 29.39 -14.41 -27.01
C ASN A 29 29.14 -13.33 -28.08
N GLY A 30 29.30 -12.05 -27.75
CA GLY A 30 29.11 -10.92 -28.66
C GLY A 30 27.67 -10.65 -29.06
N ARG A 31 26.72 -10.99 -28.18
CA ARG A 31 25.29 -10.80 -28.39
C ARG A 31 24.82 -9.43 -27.93
N ALA A 32 23.59 -9.10 -28.29
CA ALA A 32 22.85 -7.98 -27.73
C ALA A 32 22.00 -8.51 -26.57
N ILE A 33 21.98 -7.83 -25.43
CA ILE A 33 21.28 -8.26 -24.23
C ILE A 33 20.17 -7.28 -23.88
N LEU A 34 18.96 -7.81 -23.71
CA LEU A 34 17.80 -7.10 -23.21
C LEU A 34 17.42 -7.67 -21.84
N VAL A 35 17.35 -6.83 -20.82
CA VAL A 35 16.96 -7.23 -19.46
C VAL A 35 15.62 -6.59 -19.13
N VAL A 36 14.60 -7.41 -18.88
CA VAL A 36 13.23 -6.96 -18.64
C VAL A 36 12.88 -7.13 -17.17
N PHE A 37 12.66 -6.00 -16.50
CA PHE A 37 12.28 -5.92 -15.09
C PHE A 37 10.77 -5.82 -14.92
N ALA A 38 10.25 -6.38 -13.83
CA ALA A 38 8.83 -6.30 -13.49
C ALA A 38 8.39 -4.84 -13.32
N ASP A 39 9.22 -4.04 -12.64
CA ASP A 39 8.97 -2.65 -12.33
C ASP A 39 10.25 -1.78 -12.37
N LEU A 40 10.03 -0.47 -12.26
CA LEU A 40 11.09 0.52 -12.31
C LEU A 40 11.99 0.51 -11.06
N PRO A 41 11.49 0.35 -9.82
CA PRO A 41 12.33 0.17 -8.64
C PRO A 41 13.36 -0.97 -8.77
N GLN A 42 12.95 -2.16 -9.21
CA GLN A 42 13.85 -3.30 -9.39
C GLN A 42 14.93 -3.00 -10.43
N LEU A 43 14.56 -2.36 -11.54
CA LEU A 43 15.50 -1.89 -12.57
C LEU A 43 16.52 -0.91 -12.00
N LYS A 44 16.08 0.11 -11.24
CA LYS A 44 16.97 1.13 -10.65
C LYS A 44 17.93 0.52 -9.64
N THR A 45 17.47 -0.44 -8.83
CA THR A 45 18.31 -1.19 -7.88
C THR A 45 19.39 -1.97 -8.62
N PHE A 46 19.02 -2.74 -9.65
CA PHE A 46 19.99 -3.47 -10.47
C PHE A 46 20.96 -2.53 -11.18
N GLN A 47 20.47 -1.41 -11.75
CA GLN A 47 21.30 -0.42 -12.42
C GLN A 47 22.37 0.16 -11.48
N ALA A 48 22.01 0.44 -10.23
CA ALA A 48 22.98 0.89 -9.22
C ALA A 48 24.00 -0.20 -8.88
N GLN A 49 23.57 -1.47 -8.82
CA GLN A 49 24.46 -2.59 -8.50
C GLN A 49 25.44 -2.91 -9.63
N ILE A 50 24.97 -3.05 -10.88
CA ILE A 50 25.83 -3.33 -12.05
C ILE A 50 26.83 -2.19 -12.31
N SER A 51 26.50 -0.96 -11.91
CA SER A 51 27.43 0.16 -11.97
C SER A 51 28.55 0.05 -10.92
N LYS A 52 28.25 -0.49 -9.73
CA LYS A 52 29.23 -0.74 -8.67
C LYS A 52 30.08 -1.98 -8.93
N GLN A 53 29.49 -3.01 -9.53
CA GLN A 53 30.11 -4.29 -9.84
C GLN A 53 29.85 -4.65 -11.31
N PRO A 54 30.57 -4.02 -12.25
CA PRO A 54 30.38 -4.25 -13.68
C PRO A 54 30.85 -5.66 -14.09
N PRO A 55 30.29 -6.23 -15.17
CA PRO A 55 30.81 -7.43 -15.82
C PRO A 55 32.30 -7.31 -16.18
N ASP A 56 33.05 -8.39 -15.99
CA ASP A 56 34.46 -8.45 -16.38
C ASP A 56 34.61 -8.77 -17.88
N ASP A 57 34.25 -7.79 -18.72
CA ASP A 57 34.47 -7.84 -20.17
C ASP A 57 34.95 -6.48 -20.69
N PRO A 58 36.06 -6.41 -21.47
CA PRO A 58 36.60 -5.15 -21.98
C PRO A 58 35.65 -4.39 -22.92
N ARG A 59 34.59 -5.05 -23.41
CA ARG A 59 33.59 -4.46 -24.31
C ARG A 59 32.36 -3.96 -23.54
N TYR A 60 32.29 -4.19 -22.22
CA TYR A 60 31.23 -3.67 -21.37
C TYR A 60 31.14 -2.15 -21.50
N LYS A 61 29.89 -1.68 -21.63
CA LYS A 61 29.50 -0.28 -21.57
C LYS A 61 28.29 -0.17 -20.67
N GLU A 62 28.13 0.98 -20.03
CA GLU A 62 26.96 1.22 -19.19
C GLU A 62 25.66 0.90 -19.94
N PRO A 63 24.74 0.15 -19.30
CA PRO A 63 23.47 -0.22 -19.91
C PRO A 63 22.65 1.02 -20.28
N GLN A 64 22.04 0.99 -21.45
CA GLN A 64 20.99 1.96 -21.78
C GLN A 64 19.67 1.56 -21.12
N VAL A 65 18.85 2.56 -20.80
CA VAL A 65 17.57 2.37 -20.09
C VAL A 65 16.41 2.75 -20.99
N LEU A 66 15.42 1.85 -21.09
CA LEU A 66 14.20 2.03 -21.87
C LEU A 66 12.99 1.84 -20.94
N THR A 67 12.49 2.96 -20.41
CA THR A 67 11.36 3.00 -19.46
C THR A 67 10.41 4.12 -19.82
N ASP A 68 9.28 4.21 -19.13
CA ASP A 68 8.27 5.24 -19.37
C ASP A 68 8.74 6.64 -18.96
N GLU A 69 9.84 6.74 -18.20
CA GLU A 69 10.52 8.01 -17.89
C GLU A 69 11.33 8.54 -19.10
N LEU A 70 11.62 7.71 -20.10
CA LEU A 70 12.42 8.13 -21.26
C LEU A 70 11.59 9.01 -22.20
N ALA A 71 12.11 10.21 -22.50
CA ALA A 71 11.46 11.15 -23.40
C ALA A 71 11.13 10.51 -24.77
N SER A 72 9.89 10.71 -25.24
CA SER A 72 9.34 9.99 -26.40
C SER A 72 10.21 10.03 -27.66
N HIS A 73 10.87 11.17 -27.92
CA HIS A 73 11.71 11.37 -29.11
C HIS A 73 13.01 10.56 -29.08
N MET A 74 13.48 10.14 -27.90
CA MET A 74 14.72 9.35 -27.75
C MET A 74 14.49 7.84 -27.91
N ARG A 75 13.24 7.38 -27.77
CA ARG A 75 12.89 5.96 -27.73
C ARG A 75 13.37 5.20 -28.97
N ASN A 76 13.09 5.72 -30.16
CA ASN A 76 13.48 5.06 -31.42
C ASN A 76 15.00 4.91 -31.55
N ALA A 77 15.77 5.88 -31.05
CA ALA A 77 17.24 5.82 -31.07
C ALA A 77 17.78 4.74 -30.11
N VAL A 78 17.21 4.63 -28.91
CA VAL A 78 17.58 3.61 -27.92
C VAL A 78 17.24 2.20 -28.42
N VAL A 79 16.05 2.03 -29.01
CA VAL A 79 15.60 0.75 -29.61
C VAL A 79 16.52 0.33 -30.77
N ALA A 80 16.85 1.25 -31.68
CA ALA A 80 17.78 0.96 -32.78
C ALA A 80 19.21 0.65 -32.30
N LYS A 81 19.62 1.18 -31.14
CA LYS A 81 20.91 0.87 -30.53
C LYS A 81 20.88 -0.48 -29.78
N ALA A 82 19.73 -0.88 -29.24
CA ALA A 82 19.57 -2.09 -28.42
C ALA A 82 19.93 -3.38 -29.16
N ILE A 83 19.79 -3.37 -30.49
CA ILE A 83 20.06 -4.49 -31.40
C ILE A 83 21.49 -4.49 -31.97
N ARG A 84 22.46 -3.86 -31.29
CA ARG A 84 23.87 -3.87 -31.71
C ARG A 84 24.68 -4.84 -30.85
N PRO A 85 25.70 -5.54 -31.41
CA PRO A 85 26.58 -6.39 -30.62
C PRO A 85 27.13 -5.68 -29.38
N TYR A 86 27.24 -6.42 -28.28
CA TYR A 86 27.74 -5.93 -26.98
C TYR A 86 26.88 -4.84 -26.33
N THR A 87 25.66 -4.60 -26.81
CA THR A 87 24.76 -3.60 -26.21
C THR A 87 23.87 -4.24 -25.16
N ILE A 88 23.79 -3.59 -23.99
CA ILE A 88 22.93 -3.99 -22.88
C ILE A 88 21.82 -2.95 -22.75
N THR A 89 20.58 -3.41 -22.71
CA THR A 89 19.40 -2.55 -22.52
C THR A 89 18.59 -3.04 -21.35
N LEU A 90 18.41 -2.20 -20.34
CA LEU A 90 17.49 -2.44 -19.23
C LEU A 90 16.14 -1.83 -19.56
N MET A 91 15.06 -2.57 -19.38
CA MET A 91 13.72 -2.08 -19.67
C MET A 91 12.69 -2.61 -18.67
N THR A 92 11.59 -1.89 -18.52
CA THR A 92 10.43 -2.35 -17.73
C THR A 92 9.51 -3.24 -18.56
N ARG A 93 8.68 -4.02 -17.87
CA ARG A 93 7.63 -4.89 -18.42
C ARG A 93 6.78 -4.25 -19.52
N SER A 94 6.47 -2.94 -19.41
CA SER A 94 5.74 -2.17 -20.41
C SER A 94 6.41 -2.18 -21.80
N TYR A 95 7.74 -2.09 -21.87
CA TYR A 95 8.50 -2.06 -23.12
C TYR A 95 8.79 -3.44 -23.69
N GLY A 96 8.81 -4.47 -22.84
CA GLY A 96 8.85 -5.87 -23.27
C GLY A 96 7.62 -6.28 -24.09
N ARG A 97 6.46 -5.62 -23.87
CA ARG A 97 5.21 -5.88 -24.61
C ARG A 97 5.05 -5.06 -25.90
N GLY A 98 5.54 -3.81 -25.92
CA GLY A 98 5.17 -2.79 -26.91
C GLY A 98 6.22 -2.39 -27.95
N THR A 99 7.43 -2.98 -27.94
CA THR A 99 8.56 -2.50 -28.78
C THR A 99 9.08 -3.59 -29.71
N ASP A 100 9.31 -3.26 -30.98
CA ASP A 100 9.86 -4.19 -31.98
C ASP A 100 11.38 -4.06 -32.12
N PHE A 101 12.10 -5.16 -31.89
CA PHE A 101 13.56 -5.27 -32.01
C PHE A 101 13.93 -6.13 -33.22
N VAL A 102 13.92 -5.55 -34.42
CA VAL A 102 14.23 -6.27 -35.66
C VAL A 102 15.75 -6.32 -35.90
N CYS A 103 16.35 -7.51 -35.90
CA CYS A 103 17.79 -7.68 -36.00
C CYS A 103 18.28 -7.79 -37.46
N GLN A 104 18.62 -6.66 -38.10
CA GLN A 104 19.15 -6.68 -39.47
C GLN A 104 20.68 -6.89 -39.56
N ASN A 105 21.37 -7.05 -38.43
CA ASN A 105 22.84 -7.13 -38.38
C ASN A 105 23.32 -8.58 -38.52
N GLN A 106 23.90 -8.94 -39.67
CA GLN A 106 24.42 -10.28 -39.94
C GLN A 106 25.50 -10.76 -38.94
N GLY A 107 26.27 -9.85 -38.35
CA GLY A 107 27.25 -10.20 -37.31
C GLY A 107 26.58 -10.60 -36.01
N LEU A 108 25.49 -9.92 -35.63
CA LEU A 108 24.70 -10.27 -34.45
C LEU A 108 23.96 -11.59 -34.64
N VAL A 109 23.38 -11.82 -35.82
CA VAL A 109 22.74 -13.10 -36.20
C VAL A 109 23.73 -14.28 -36.05
N LYS A 110 24.97 -14.13 -36.54
CA LYS A 110 26.03 -15.15 -36.38
C LYS A 110 26.40 -15.44 -34.92
N ASN A 111 26.23 -14.46 -34.03
CA ASN A 111 26.51 -14.59 -32.60
C ASN A 111 25.32 -15.19 -31.82
N GLY A 112 24.24 -15.59 -32.48
CA GLY A 112 23.03 -16.11 -31.83
C GLY A 112 21.97 -15.03 -31.55
N GLY A 113 22.13 -13.84 -32.14
CA GLY A 113 21.18 -12.74 -32.11
C GLY A 113 20.95 -12.15 -30.72
N VAL A 114 19.72 -11.70 -30.47
CA VAL A 114 19.35 -11.04 -29.22
C VAL A 114 19.11 -12.08 -28.11
N HIS A 115 19.67 -11.81 -26.94
CA HIS A 115 19.42 -12.57 -25.72
C HIS A 115 18.51 -11.78 -24.77
N LEU A 116 17.44 -12.41 -24.30
CA LEU A 116 16.48 -11.81 -23.37
C LEU A 116 16.67 -12.39 -21.97
N ILE A 117 16.86 -11.53 -20.99
CA ILE A 117 16.83 -11.89 -19.57
C ILE A 117 15.52 -11.34 -18.99
N ILE A 118 14.64 -12.22 -18.56
CA ILE A 118 13.36 -11.86 -17.95
C ILE A 118 13.52 -12.07 -16.44
N THR A 119 13.34 -11.00 -15.66
CA THR A 119 13.66 -11.04 -14.23
C THR A 119 12.47 -11.45 -13.35
N PHE A 120 11.32 -11.74 -13.98
CA PHE A 120 10.06 -12.11 -13.36
C PHE A 120 9.37 -13.24 -14.14
N PHE A 121 8.38 -13.89 -13.53
CA PHE A 121 7.54 -14.85 -14.26
C PHE A 121 6.30 -14.15 -14.85
N PRO A 122 6.06 -14.22 -16.18
CA PRO A 122 4.89 -13.60 -16.80
C PRO A 122 3.56 -14.07 -16.19
N GLU A 123 2.62 -13.13 -16.04
CA GLU A 123 1.30 -13.37 -15.42
C GLU A 123 0.41 -14.30 -16.26
N ASP A 124 0.63 -14.34 -17.57
CA ASP A 124 -0.10 -15.20 -18.49
C ASP A 124 0.77 -15.64 -19.68
N ASP A 125 0.28 -16.64 -20.41
CA ASP A 125 0.98 -17.20 -21.57
C ASP A 125 1.07 -16.24 -22.75
N SER A 126 0.10 -15.33 -22.89
CA SER A 126 0.10 -14.35 -23.97
C SER A 126 1.20 -13.33 -23.76
N GLU A 127 1.39 -12.87 -22.52
CA GLU A 127 2.52 -12.04 -22.15
C GLU A 127 3.84 -12.77 -22.36
N ALA A 128 3.99 -14.01 -21.87
CA ALA A 128 5.22 -14.77 -22.04
C ALA A 128 5.61 -14.87 -23.52
N LYS A 129 4.63 -15.18 -24.39
CA LYS A 129 4.82 -15.22 -25.85
C LYS A 129 5.12 -13.86 -26.45
N GLN A 130 4.49 -12.80 -25.97
CA GLN A 130 4.74 -11.44 -26.46
C GLN A 130 6.16 -10.99 -26.13
N ILE A 131 6.65 -11.26 -24.92
CA ILE A 131 7.99 -10.91 -24.45
C ILE A 131 9.04 -11.72 -25.20
N SER A 132 8.90 -13.05 -25.23
CA SER A 132 9.84 -13.93 -25.95
C SER A 132 9.82 -13.71 -27.46
N GLY A 133 8.64 -13.43 -28.04
CA GLY A 133 8.48 -13.20 -29.48
C GLY A 133 9.10 -11.90 -30.01
N ARG A 134 9.78 -11.10 -29.17
CA ARG A 134 10.50 -9.88 -29.60
C ARG A 134 11.97 -10.10 -29.91
N THR A 135 12.57 -11.23 -29.53
CA THR A 135 13.96 -11.53 -29.86
C THR A 135 14.13 -12.28 -31.17
N CYS A 136 13.06 -12.91 -31.68
CA CYS A 136 13.09 -13.82 -32.84
C CYS A 136 11.89 -13.60 -33.78
N ARG A 137 11.91 -12.56 -34.62
CA ARG A 137 10.94 -12.43 -35.72
C ARG A 137 11.60 -12.84 -37.04
N GLN A 138 10.87 -13.60 -37.87
CA GLN A 138 11.30 -14.04 -39.22
C GLN A 138 12.60 -14.87 -39.25
N ASP A 139 12.65 -15.97 -38.47
CA ASP A 139 13.76 -16.94 -38.47
C ASP A 139 15.11 -16.43 -37.93
N ASP A 140 15.15 -15.21 -37.35
CA ASP A 140 16.35 -14.70 -36.67
C ASP A 140 16.64 -15.51 -35.38
N PRO A 141 17.91 -15.90 -35.14
CA PRO A 141 18.29 -16.63 -33.94
C PRO A 141 18.19 -15.73 -32.70
N GLY A 142 17.70 -16.28 -31.60
CA GLY A 142 17.63 -15.60 -30.32
C GLY A 142 17.38 -16.59 -29.19
N SER A 143 17.59 -16.17 -27.96
CA SER A 143 17.29 -16.98 -26.79
C SER A 143 16.79 -16.14 -25.62
N ALA A 144 16.11 -16.79 -24.69
CA ALA A 144 15.58 -16.15 -23.49
C ALA A 144 15.95 -16.98 -22.26
N ARG A 145 16.26 -16.30 -21.15
CA ARG A 145 16.42 -16.91 -19.84
C ARG A 145 15.56 -16.15 -18.83
N LYS A 146 14.79 -16.87 -18.04
CA LYS A 146 14.05 -16.32 -16.89
C LYS A 146 14.89 -16.54 -15.64
N ILE A 147 15.26 -15.47 -14.96
CA ILE A 147 15.98 -15.49 -13.69
C ILE A 147 15.05 -14.84 -12.67
N ILE A 148 14.47 -15.65 -11.79
CA ILE A 148 13.37 -15.23 -10.92
C ILE A 148 13.85 -15.27 -9.48
N PHE A 149 13.51 -14.25 -8.70
CA PHE A 149 13.84 -14.24 -7.28
C PHE A 149 12.82 -15.08 -6.50
N GLU A 150 13.28 -15.87 -5.51
CA GLU A 150 12.39 -16.80 -4.80
C GLU A 150 11.20 -16.11 -4.12
N ASP A 151 11.38 -14.89 -3.60
CA ASP A 151 10.31 -14.13 -2.95
C ASP A 151 9.16 -13.75 -3.92
N GLU A 152 9.41 -13.74 -5.23
CA GLU A 152 8.40 -13.39 -6.22
C GLU A 152 7.47 -14.56 -6.59
N ILE A 153 7.86 -15.81 -6.29
CA ILE A 153 7.10 -16.97 -6.73
C ILE A 153 5.87 -17.24 -5.85
N GLU A 154 5.85 -16.73 -4.61
CA GLU A 154 4.72 -16.88 -3.69
C GLU A 154 3.44 -16.23 -4.24
N ALA A 155 3.57 -15.11 -4.94
CA ALA A 155 2.45 -14.42 -5.60
C ALA A 155 1.77 -15.25 -6.71
N LEU A 156 2.45 -16.30 -7.18
CA LEU A 156 1.95 -17.28 -8.15
C LEU A 156 1.33 -18.52 -7.48
N GLY A 157 1.25 -18.53 -6.15
CA GLY A 157 0.87 -19.72 -5.37
C GLY A 157 1.95 -20.82 -5.40
N ALA A 158 3.19 -20.48 -5.75
CA ALA A 158 4.30 -21.42 -5.79
C ALA A 158 5.18 -21.29 -4.54
N SER A 159 5.96 -22.34 -4.22
CA SER A 159 6.97 -22.26 -3.18
C SER A 159 8.16 -23.13 -3.53
N VAL A 160 9.34 -22.74 -3.02
CA VAL A 160 10.57 -23.51 -3.21
C VAL A 160 10.44 -24.92 -2.61
N LYS A 161 9.71 -25.06 -1.50
CA LYS A 161 9.43 -26.36 -0.86
C LYS A 161 8.51 -27.25 -1.70
N GLY A 162 7.61 -26.65 -2.48
CA GLY A 162 6.69 -27.36 -3.37
C GLY A 162 7.35 -27.85 -4.66
N TYR A 163 8.46 -27.24 -5.06
CA TYR A 163 9.20 -27.60 -6.27
C TYR A 163 9.89 -28.96 -6.15
N ARG A 164 9.68 -29.82 -7.15
CA ARG A 164 10.27 -31.17 -7.24
C ARG A 164 11.10 -31.30 -8.51
N ALA A 165 12.40 -31.00 -8.39
CA ALA A 165 13.35 -31.01 -9.51
C ALA A 165 13.47 -32.35 -10.26
N GLN A 166 13.03 -33.45 -9.65
CA GLN A 166 13.07 -34.80 -10.24
C GLN A 166 11.91 -35.04 -11.23
N THR A 167 10.83 -34.27 -11.14
CA THR A 167 9.60 -34.46 -11.94
C THR A 167 9.33 -33.30 -12.88
N ASP A 168 9.68 -32.07 -12.49
CA ASP A 168 9.33 -30.86 -13.24
C ASP A 168 10.53 -29.90 -13.30
N GLY A 169 10.71 -29.24 -14.45
CA GLY A 169 11.53 -28.03 -14.52
C GLY A 169 10.81 -26.84 -13.90
N TRP A 170 11.55 -25.81 -13.47
CA TRP A 170 10.96 -24.61 -12.85
C TRP A 170 9.86 -23.97 -13.69
N ASP A 171 10.04 -23.89 -15.01
CA ASP A 171 9.06 -23.28 -15.91
C ASP A 171 7.71 -24.03 -15.90
N GLU A 172 7.74 -25.36 -15.90
CA GLU A 172 6.54 -26.20 -15.86
C GLU A 172 5.84 -26.11 -14.51
N TYR A 173 6.61 -26.14 -13.42
CA TYR A 173 6.08 -26.01 -12.06
C TYR A 173 5.39 -24.66 -11.85
N LEU A 174 6.07 -23.56 -12.17
CA LEU A 174 5.51 -22.21 -12.01
C LEU A 174 4.29 -21.99 -12.91
N SER A 175 4.29 -22.55 -14.12
CA SER A 175 3.13 -22.51 -15.02
C SER A 175 1.90 -23.21 -14.43
N LYS A 176 2.09 -24.37 -13.79
CA LYS A 176 1.01 -25.11 -13.10
C LYS A 176 0.45 -24.33 -11.92
N CYS A 177 1.32 -23.78 -11.05
CA CYS A 177 0.90 -22.96 -9.91
C CYS A 177 0.10 -21.73 -10.36
N ARG A 178 0.63 -21.00 -11.35
CA ARG A 178 -0.04 -19.83 -11.94
C ARG A 178 -1.42 -20.15 -12.50
N LEU A 179 -1.59 -21.30 -13.17
CA LEU A 179 -2.89 -21.71 -13.71
C LEU A 179 -3.92 -21.99 -12.60
N VAL A 180 -3.51 -22.68 -11.53
CA VAL A 180 -4.38 -22.95 -10.37
C VAL A 180 -4.83 -21.64 -9.73
N GLU A 181 -3.88 -20.74 -9.50
CA GLU A 181 -4.13 -19.43 -8.92
C GLU A 181 -5.06 -18.58 -9.82
N HIS A 182 -4.85 -18.62 -11.14
CA HIS A 182 -5.71 -17.95 -12.11
C HIS A 182 -7.15 -18.49 -12.09
N ILE A 183 -7.31 -19.82 -12.07
CA ILE A 183 -8.64 -20.46 -11.96
C ILE A 183 -9.33 -20.06 -10.66
N GLN A 184 -8.58 -20.00 -9.54
CA GLN A 184 -9.15 -19.61 -8.26
C GLN A 184 -9.63 -18.15 -8.29
N ARG A 185 -8.83 -17.24 -8.86
CA ARG A 185 -9.24 -15.84 -9.08
C ARG A 185 -10.48 -15.73 -9.97
N MET A 186 -10.53 -16.49 -11.06
CA MET A 186 -11.70 -16.52 -11.94
C MET A 186 -12.96 -16.97 -11.18
N LYS A 187 -12.90 -18.01 -10.36
CA LYS A 187 -14.04 -18.45 -9.56
C LYS A 187 -14.52 -17.38 -8.58
N THR A 188 -13.59 -16.68 -7.95
CA THR A 188 -13.92 -15.56 -7.06
C THR A 188 -14.59 -14.42 -7.84
N MET A 189 -14.09 -14.12 -9.04
CA MET A 189 -14.69 -13.13 -9.94
C MET A 189 -16.08 -13.54 -10.42
N ASP A 190 -16.29 -14.80 -10.78
CA ASP A 190 -17.61 -15.31 -11.20
C ASP A 190 -18.61 -15.23 -10.05
N THR A 191 -18.21 -15.58 -8.83
CA THR A 191 -19.06 -15.45 -7.64
C THR A 191 -19.42 -13.99 -7.39
N ALA A 192 -18.44 -13.08 -7.49
CA ALA A 192 -18.69 -11.65 -7.37
C ALA A 192 -19.63 -11.13 -8.49
N HIS A 193 -19.46 -11.64 -9.71
CA HIS A 193 -20.32 -11.31 -10.85
C HIS A 193 -21.76 -11.77 -10.62
N GLU A 194 -21.97 -13.00 -10.15
CA GLU A 194 -23.30 -13.52 -9.80
C GLU A 194 -23.98 -12.64 -8.74
N ASP A 195 -23.25 -12.25 -7.69
CA ASP A 195 -23.73 -11.34 -6.66
C ASP A 195 -24.11 -9.96 -7.23
N ILE A 196 -23.32 -9.43 -8.18
CA ILE A 196 -23.63 -8.17 -8.88
C ILE A 196 -24.88 -8.33 -9.75
N MET A 197 -25.03 -9.46 -10.45
CA MET A 197 -26.19 -9.69 -11.32
C MET A 197 -27.49 -9.82 -10.53
N VAL A 198 -27.46 -10.39 -9.33
CA VAL A 198 -28.61 -10.39 -8.41
C VAL A 198 -29.01 -8.95 -8.04
N LYS A 199 -28.03 -8.07 -7.75
CA LYS A 199 -28.27 -6.64 -7.45
C LYS A 199 -28.81 -5.87 -8.65
N HIS A 200 -28.24 -6.14 -9.83
CA HIS A 200 -28.67 -5.54 -11.09
C HIS A 200 -30.14 -5.87 -11.39
N ASN A 201 -30.52 -7.15 -11.24
CA ASN A 201 -31.89 -7.60 -11.46
C ASN A 201 -32.87 -6.98 -10.45
N ALA A 202 -32.51 -6.91 -9.17
CA ALA A 202 -33.34 -6.26 -8.15
C ALA A 202 -33.56 -4.76 -8.44
N THR A 203 -32.53 -4.07 -8.95
CA THR A 203 -32.63 -2.66 -9.37
C THR A 203 -33.53 -2.50 -10.59
N ILE A 204 -33.41 -3.39 -11.58
CA ILE A 204 -34.30 -3.42 -12.74
C ILE A 204 -35.76 -3.61 -12.31
N ASP A 205 -36.03 -4.51 -11.37
CA ASP A 205 -37.38 -4.77 -10.89
C ASP A 205 -37.94 -3.62 -10.04
N ALA A 206 -37.10 -2.91 -9.30
CA ALA A 206 -37.46 -1.66 -8.62
C ALA A 206 -37.86 -0.57 -9.64
N CYS A 207 -37.09 -0.41 -10.73
CA CYS A 207 -37.40 0.50 -11.82
C CYS A 207 -38.72 0.14 -12.52
N LYS A 208 -39.00 -1.16 -12.75
CA LYS A 208 -40.30 -1.60 -13.29
C LYS A 208 -41.46 -1.31 -12.34
N ALA A 209 -41.28 -1.52 -11.04
CA ALA A 209 -42.31 -1.20 -10.03
C ALA A 209 -42.60 0.30 -9.99
N ALA A 210 -41.57 1.14 -10.07
CA ALA A 210 -41.73 2.59 -10.18
C ALA A 210 -42.44 3.01 -11.47
N TRP A 211 -42.10 2.38 -12.61
CA TRP A 211 -42.77 2.62 -13.89
C TRP A 211 -44.28 2.28 -13.83
N ASN A 212 -44.66 1.27 -13.07
CA ASN A 212 -46.04 0.86 -12.85
C ASN A 212 -46.74 1.63 -11.70
N ALA A 213 -46.12 2.67 -11.15
CA ALA A 213 -46.61 3.46 -10.02
C ALA A 213 -46.84 2.66 -8.71
N GLU A 214 -46.17 1.51 -8.54
CA GLU A 214 -46.18 0.71 -7.32
C GLU A 214 -45.12 1.24 -6.32
N TRP A 215 -45.32 2.45 -5.81
CA TRP A 215 -44.29 3.20 -5.09
C TRP A 215 -43.78 2.53 -3.81
N ASP A 216 -44.64 1.92 -3.01
CA ASP A 216 -44.24 1.22 -1.77
C ASP A 216 -43.35 0.00 -2.07
N LYS A 217 -43.68 -0.72 -3.15
CA LYS A 217 -42.91 -1.87 -3.61
C LYS A 217 -41.59 -1.44 -4.24
N ALA A 218 -41.60 -0.37 -5.04
CA ALA A 218 -40.39 0.21 -5.60
C ALA A 218 -39.44 0.69 -4.49
N ALA A 219 -39.96 1.41 -3.49
CA ALA A 219 -39.18 1.88 -2.34
C ALA A 219 -38.57 0.71 -1.55
N LYS A 220 -39.33 -0.35 -1.29
CA LYS A 220 -38.82 -1.56 -0.61
C LYS A 220 -37.74 -2.27 -1.42
N LEU A 221 -37.92 -2.44 -2.73
CA LEU A 221 -36.94 -3.07 -3.61
C LEU A 221 -35.67 -2.22 -3.75
N PHE A 222 -35.79 -0.89 -3.81
CA PHE A 222 -34.64 0.02 -3.77
C PHE A 222 -33.91 -0.07 -2.43
N LEU A 223 -34.65 -0.16 -1.32
CA LEU A 223 -34.07 -0.29 0.02
C LEU A 223 -33.38 -1.65 0.21
N GLU A 224 -33.92 -2.73 -0.34
CA GLU A 224 -33.32 -4.07 -0.32
C GLU A 224 -32.07 -4.15 -1.21
N ALA A 225 -32.11 -3.51 -2.38
CA ALA A 225 -30.95 -3.33 -3.24
C ALA A 225 -29.87 -2.47 -2.55
N SER A 226 -30.26 -1.44 -1.78
CA SER A 226 -29.34 -0.56 -1.04
C SER A 226 -28.87 -1.10 0.30
N ALA A 227 -29.64 -1.93 0.99
CA ALA A 227 -29.22 -2.57 2.24
C ALA A 227 -28.14 -3.63 1.99
N ARG A 228 -28.19 -4.30 0.83
CA ARG A 228 -27.11 -5.19 0.35
C ARG A 228 -25.94 -4.44 -0.28
N LEU A 229 -26.00 -3.10 -0.40
CA LEU A 229 -24.90 -2.23 -0.84
C LEU A 229 -23.96 -1.83 0.31
N GLN A 230 -24.28 -2.14 1.57
CA GLN A 230 -23.35 -1.94 2.70
C GLN A 230 -22.10 -2.83 2.62
N SER A 231 -22.03 -3.76 1.66
CA SER A 231 -20.81 -4.51 1.31
C SER A 231 -20.34 -4.34 -0.13
N THR A 232 -20.94 -3.45 -0.95
CA THR A 232 -20.50 -3.25 -2.36
C THR A 232 -20.83 -1.89 -2.96
N THR A 233 -20.44 -0.79 -2.34
CA THR A 233 -20.55 0.55 -2.96
C THR A 233 -19.36 0.79 -3.88
N THR A 234 -19.50 0.69 -5.20
CA THR A 234 -18.43 1.09 -6.16
C THR A 234 -17.81 2.44 -5.80
N ALA A 235 -16.71 2.40 -5.03
CA ALA A 235 -15.92 3.56 -4.70
C ALA A 235 -15.19 3.92 -5.99
N SER A 236 -15.50 5.10 -6.53
CA SER A 236 -14.57 5.78 -7.43
C SER A 236 -13.19 5.67 -6.80
N ALA A 237 -12.25 4.98 -7.47
CA ALA A 237 -10.93 4.71 -6.90
C ALA A 237 -10.35 6.01 -6.34
N ILE A 238 -10.15 6.04 -5.03
CA ILE A 238 -9.70 7.25 -4.34
C ILE A 238 -8.33 7.62 -4.89
N SER A 239 -8.24 8.82 -5.46
CA SER A 239 -7.00 9.31 -6.05
C SER A 239 -6.15 10.10 -5.05
N SER A 240 -6.67 10.37 -3.85
CA SER A 240 -5.95 11.10 -2.80
C SER A 240 -6.45 10.72 -1.41
N LEU A 241 -5.51 10.50 -0.47
CA LEU A 241 -5.77 10.04 0.89
C LEU A 241 -5.04 10.90 1.93
N ASP A 242 -5.77 11.40 2.93
CA ASP A 242 -5.24 12.09 4.10
C ASP A 242 -5.33 11.19 5.33
N ILE A 243 -4.20 10.96 6.00
CA ILE A 243 -4.13 10.16 7.23
C ILE A 243 -3.53 11.02 8.34
N CYS A 244 -4.29 11.23 9.41
CA CYS A 244 -3.82 11.94 10.60
C CYS A 244 -3.71 10.99 11.79
N PHE A 245 -2.58 11.02 12.49
CA PHE A 245 -2.41 10.35 13.78
C PHE A 245 -2.48 11.39 14.90
N VAL A 246 -3.39 11.20 15.84
CA VAL A 246 -3.51 12.02 17.06
C VAL A 246 -3.12 11.14 18.22
N MET A 247 -1.98 11.43 18.83
CA MET A 247 -1.32 10.53 19.76
C MET A 247 -1.11 11.20 21.11
N ASP A 248 -1.49 10.46 22.15
CA ASP A 248 -1.12 10.74 23.52
C ASP A 248 0.41 10.66 23.67
N CYS A 249 1.03 11.67 24.31
CA CYS A 249 2.38 11.46 24.85
C CYS A 249 2.58 12.06 26.24
N THR A 250 1.67 11.72 27.14
CA THR A 250 1.82 11.97 28.58
C THR A 250 2.71 10.90 29.22
N ALA A 251 2.90 10.95 30.53
CA ALA A 251 3.86 10.08 31.22
C ALA A 251 3.46 8.59 31.22
N SER A 252 2.15 8.28 31.23
CA SER A 252 1.64 6.90 31.15
C SER A 252 2.16 6.20 29.88
N MET A 253 2.22 6.94 28.77
CA MET A 253 2.71 6.49 27.48
C MET A 253 4.22 6.29 27.41
N SER A 254 5.00 6.60 28.46
CA SER A 254 6.48 6.50 28.44
C SER A 254 7.02 5.12 28.02
N HIS A 255 6.34 4.04 28.40
CA HIS A 255 6.71 2.67 28.02
C HIS A 255 6.22 2.26 26.62
N LEU A 256 5.28 3.02 26.04
CA LEU A 256 4.67 2.75 24.74
C LEU A 256 5.13 3.72 23.65
N ILE A 257 5.67 4.88 23.98
CA ILE A 257 5.92 5.96 23.02
C ILE A 257 6.86 5.52 21.89
N ASP A 258 7.97 4.84 22.21
CA ASP A 258 8.91 4.33 21.20
C ASP A 258 8.24 3.28 20.30
N ARG A 259 7.38 2.44 20.89
CA ARG A 259 6.60 1.43 20.16
C ARG A 259 5.58 2.11 19.26
N CYS A 260 4.75 3.01 19.78
CA CYS A 260 3.76 3.77 19.04
C CYS A 260 4.39 4.58 17.90
N GLN A 261 5.54 5.23 18.13
CA GLN A 261 6.28 5.96 17.10
C GLN A 261 6.73 5.04 15.96
N ALA A 262 7.44 3.94 16.27
CA ALA A 262 7.87 2.96 15.27
C ALA A 262 6.69 2.38 14.48
N ARG A 263 5.56 2.22 15.16
CA ARG A 263 4.33 1.65 14.63
C ARG A 263 3.55 2.63 13.74
N VAL A 264 3.43 3.90 14.11
CA VAL A 264 2.87 4.97 13.26
C VAL A 264 3.69 5.10 11.97
N ILE A 265 5.03 5.07 12.08
CA ILE A 265 5.93 5.09 10.92
C ILE A 265 5.70 3.86 10.04
N SER A 266 5.59 2.66 10.63
CA SER A 266 5.31 1.43 9.89
C SER A 266 3.96 1.44 9.19
N ILE A 267 2.88 1.91 9.83
CA ILE A 267 1.57 2.08 9.17
C ILE A 267 1.71 3.01 7.97
N ALA A 268 2.34 4.16 8.20
CA ALA A 268 2.52 5.16 7.17
C ALA A 268 3.26 4.60 5.95
N GLU A 269 4.36 3.88 6.18
CA GLU A 269 5.12 3.21 5.11
C GLU A 269 4.32 2.10 4.42
N HIS A 270 3.65 1.22 5.17
CA HIS A 270 2.84 0.14 4.62
C HIS A 270 1.63 0.64 3.82
N LEU A 271 0.96 1.70 4.27
CA LEU A 271 -0.14 2.32 3.53
C LEU A 271 0.36 2.91 2.22
N LYS A 272 1.50 3.62 2.24
CA LYS A 272 2.10 4.17 1.02
C LYS A 272 2.50 3.05 0.03
N GLN A 273 3.07 1.96 0.53
CA GLN A 273 3.45 0.80 -0.28
C GLN A 273 2.25 0.05 -0.86
N ARG A 274 1.20 -0.22 -0.06
CA ARG A 274 0.00 -0.91 -0.54
C ARG A 274 -0.82 -0.06 -1.48
N VAL A 275 -0.93 1.24 -1.24
CA VAL A 275 -1.55 2.18 -2.19
C VAL A 275 -0.80 2.17 -3.53
N ALA A 276 0.53 2.11 -3.52
CA ALA A 276 1.33 1.96 -4.73
C ALA A 276 1.11 0.60 -5.43
N LYS A 277 0.85 -0.47 -4.67
CA LYS A 277 0.65 -1.84 -5.19
C LYS A 277 -0.78 -2.11 -5.71
N GLU A 278 -1.81 -1.58 -5.06
CA GLU A 278 -3.23 -1.87 -5.32
C GLU A 278 -3.96 -0.78 -6.15
N GLY A 279 -3.51 0.48 -6.08
CA GLY A 279 -4.19 1.65 -6.68
C GLY A 279 -3.73 2.05 -8.09
N GLY A 280 -2.60 1.53 -8.57
CA GLY A 280 -1.89 2.11 -9.71
C GLY A 280 -1.18 3.42 -9.34
N THR A 281 -0.28 3.88 -10.19
CA THR A 281 0.72 4.95 -9.96
C THR A 281 0.18 6.37 -9.67
N ASN A 282 -1.10 6.55 -9.37
CA ASN A 282 -1.76 7.86 -9.38
C ASN A 282 -2.53 8.23 -8.09
N VAL A 283 -2.21 7.60 -6.95
CA VAL A 283 -2.83 7.92 -5.65
C VAL A 283 -1.87 8.72 -4.78
N THR A 284 -2.25 9.94 -4.41
CA THR A 284 -1.49 10.79 -3.49
C THR A 284 -1.82 10.44 -2.04
N VAL A 285 -0.83 10.15 -1.21
CA VAL A 285 -1.03 9.92 0.23
C VAL A 285 -0.31 11.00 1.03
N ARG A 286 -1.05 11.76 1.82
CA ARG A 286 -0.50 12.77 2.73
C ARG A 286 -0.78 12.38 4.17
N MET A 287 0.19 12.66 5.03
CA MET A 287 0.14 12.25 6.41
C MET A 287 0.39 13.43 7.34
N ALA A 288 -0.36 13.46 8.43
CA ALA A 288 -0.24 14.44 9.49
C ALA A 288 -0.07 13.72 10.84
N PHE A 289 0.53 14.42 11.80
CA PHE A 289 0.74 13.90 13.14
C PHE A 289 0.51 15.01 14.16
N VAL A 290 -0.28 14.70 15.18
CA VAL A 290 -0.61 15.59 16.31
C VAL A 290 -0.26 14.85 17.59
N ALA A 291 0.56 15.46 18.41
CA ALA A 291 0.98 14.97 19.71
C ALA A 291 0.40 15.89 20.79
N TYR A 292 -0.65 15.41 21.45
CA TYR A 292 -1.27 16.11 22.57
C TYR A 292 -0.68 15.65 23.90
N ARG A 293 -0.92 16.45 24.93
CA ARG A 293 -0.36 16.32 26.27
C ARG A 293 -1.45 16.69 27.26
N ASP A 294 -1.11 16.69 28.54
CA ASP A 294 -2.01 17.14 29.60
C ASP A 294 -1.93 18.65 29.82
N TRP A 295 -2.91 19.20 30.53
CA TRP A 295 -2.88 20.53 31.12
C TRP A 295 -1.92 20.62 32.32
N GLU A 296 -1.31 21.78 32.51
CA GLU A 296 -0.73 22.14 33.80
C GLU A 296 -1.82 22.64 34.76
N GLN A 297 -1.49 22.75 36.05
CA GLN A 297 -2.43 23.00 37.15
C GLN A 297 -3.47 24.11 36.93
N ASP A 298 -3.12 25.16 36.19
CA ASP A 298 -3.98 26.32 35.96
C ASP A 298 -4.90 26.20 34.74
N GLY A 299 -4.79 25.13 33.96
CA GLY A 299 -5.56 24.93 32.73
C GLY A 299 -5.24 25.95 31.63
N THR A 300 -4.12 26.69 31.74
CA THR A 300 -3.73 27.72 30.76
C THR A 300 -2.59 27.28 29.86
N THR A 301 -1.75 26.35 30.32
CA THR A 301 -0.57 25.84 29.61
C THR A 301 -0.58 24.32 29.56
N TYR A 302 0.12 23.72 28.57
CA TYR A 302 0.26 22.27 28.47
C TYR A 302 1.58 21.80 29.04
N THR A 303 1.57 20.57 29.54
CA THR A 303 2.76 19.85 29.96
C THR A 303 3.71 19.69 28.78
N GLY A 304 4.97 20.10 28.98
CA GLY A 304 5.97 20.09 27.92
C GLY A 304 5.78 21.14 26.81
N GLY A 305 4.85 22.09 26.95
CA GLY A 305 4.75 23.29 26.09
C GLY A 305 3.39 23.46 25.40
N SER A 306 3.36 23.40 24.07
CA SER A 306 2.13 23.43 23.28
C SER A 306 1.90 22.09 22.58
N VAL A 307 0.65 21.80 22.20
CA VAL A 307 0.34 20.66 21.32
C VAL A 307 1.25 20.71 20.10
N GLN A 308 2.05 19.67 19.93
CA GLN A 308 3.03 19.58 18.84
C GLN A 308 2.38 18.92 17.65
N TYR A 309 2.54 19.48 16.45
CA TYR A 309 1.99 18.84 15.26
C TYR A 309 2.87 19.06 14.03
N GLN A 310 2.62 18.21 13.04
CA GLN A 310 3.05 18.31 11.66
C GLN A 310 1.79 18.24 10.81
N ASP A 311 1.55 19.28 10.01
CA ASP A 311 0.44 19.28 9.04
C ASP A 311 0.73 18.32 7.88
N PHE A 312 -0.27 18.09 7.02
CA PHE A 312 -0.21 17.09 5.95
C PHE A 312 1.01 17.27 5.04
N THR A 313 1.80 16.20 4.92
CA THR A 313 2.97 16.11 4.04
C THR A 313 2.99 14.76 3.31
N GLU A 314 3.50 14.74 2.08
CA GLU A 314 3.79 13.50 1.32
C GLU A 314 5.15 12.91 1.68
N ASP A 315 6.02 13.71 2.32
CA ASP A 315 7.36 13.30 2.73
C ASP A 315 7.29 12.58 4.08
N ILE A 316 7.43 11.26 4.01
CA ILE A 316 7.46 10.38 5.16
C ILE A 316 8.61 10.72 6.12
N ASN A 317 9.72 11.29 5.63
CA ASN A 317 10.86 11.64 6.49
C ASN A 317 10.50 12.80 7.42
N VAL A 318 9.77 13.81 6.92
CA VAL A 318 9.30 14.93 7.74
C VAL A 318 8.36 14.43 8.84
N LEU A 319 7.44 13.54 8.50
CA LEU A 319 6.57 12.90 9.49
C LEU A 319 7.39 12.09 10.51
N ARG A 320 8.33 11.27 10.04
CA ARG A 320 9.19 10.41 10.86
C ARG A 320 9.98 11.22 11.87
N ASP A 321 10.59 12.32 11.44
CA ASP A 321 11.39 13.18 12.31
C ASP A 321 10.53 13.87 13.36
N LYS A 322 9.32 14.33 12.99
CA LYS A 322 8.38 14.90 13.97
C LYS A 322 7.94 13.87 15.00
N VAL A 323 7.60 12.66 14.56
CA VAL A 323 7.16 11.56 15.43
C VAL A 323 8.28 11.18 16.39
N ARG A 324 9.51 10.97 15.91
CA ARG A 324 10.69 10.62 16.74
C ARG A 324 11.13 11.72 17.71
N ALA A 325 10.80 12.98 17.41
CA ALA A 325 11.10 14.09 18.31
C ALA A 325 10.20 14.12 19.56
N GLN A 326 9.10 13.36 19.58
CA GLN A 326 8.19 13.37 20.72
C GLN A 326 8.73 12.58 21.91
N LYS A 327 8.51 13.13 23.10
CA LYS A 327 8.79 12.48 24.38
C LYS A 327 7.54 12.49 25.24
N ALA A 328 7.46 11.50 26.13
CA ALA A 328 6.48 11.44 27.20
C ALA A 328 6.83 12.50 28.26
N PHE A 329 5.85 13.30 28.66
CA PHE A 329 6.03 14.30 29.72
C PHE A 329 5.07 14.03 30.87
N SER A 330 5.57 14.15 32.10
CA SER A 330 4.74 14.12 33.31
C SER A 330 4.25 15.53 33.60
N SER A 331 2.98 15.65 33.95
CA SER A 331 2.47 16.86 34.55
C SER A 331 3.06 17.07 35.95
N SER A 332 3.03 18.33 36.40
CA SER A 332 3.34 18.68 37.79
C SER A 332 2.27 18.20 38.78
N HIS A 333 1.10 17.76 38.27
CA HIS A 333 -0.09 17.37 39.02
C HIS A 333 -0.76 16.14 38.38
N PRO A 334 -0.16 14.94 38.49
CA PRO A 334 -0.60 13.78 37.73
C PRO A 334 -1.99 13.29 38.16
N ASP A 335 -2.91 13.22 37.19
CA ASP A 335 -4.17 12.48 37.25
C ASP A 335 -4.25 11.41 36.15
N GLY A 336 -5.39 10.71 36.10
CA GLY A 336 -5.64 9.68 35.11
C GLY A 336 -6.12 10.22 33.75
N PRO A 337 -7.01 11.22 33.69
CA PRO A 337 -7.49 11.79 32.43
C PRO A 337 -6.52 12.78 31.76
N GLU A 338 -6.64 12.97 30.45
CA GLU A 338 -5.70 13.76 29.62
C GLU A 338 -6.41 14.72 28.62
N ASP A 339 -5.69 15.69 28.01
CA ASP A 339 -6.29 16.67 27.06
C ASP A 339 -6.43 16.16 25.62
N ILE A 340 -7.34 15.19 25.41
CA ILE A 340 -7.75 14.76 24.07
C ILE A 340 -8.33 15.93 23.25
N CYS A 341 -9.03 16.88 23.90
CA CYS A 341 -9.61 18.05 23.25
C CYS A 341 -8.55 18.94 22.59
N GLY A 342 -7.37 19.05 23.21
CA GLY A 342 -6.14 19.63 22.64
C GLY A 342 -5.78 19.05 21.28
N GLY A 343 -5.67 17.73 21.23
CA GLY A 343 -5.35 17.00 20.00
C GLY A 343 -6.40 17.22 18.92
N LEU A 344 -7.68 16.99 19.26
CA LEU A 344 -8.79 17.15 18.32
C LEU A 344 -8.94 18.58 17.80
N ARG A 345 -8.71 19.58 18.64
CA ARG A 345 -8.74 21.01 18.26
C ARG A 345 -7.71 21.34 17.19
N VAL A 346 -6.49 20.82 17.32
CA VAL A 346 -5.46 20.96 16.29
C VAL A 346 -5.87 20.20 15.03
N SER A 347 -6.40 18.98 15.17
CA SER A 347 -6.86 18.16 14.03
C SER A 347 -7.96 18.81 13.19
N LEU A 348 -8.88 19.54 13.81
CA LEU A 348 -9.91 20.33 13.12
C LEU A 348 -9.33 21.46 12.26
N GLY A 349 -8.13 21.96 12.61
CA GLY A 349 -7.44 23.04 11.91
C GLY A 349 -6.43 22.57 10.85
N LEU A 350 -6.22 21.26 10.68
CA LEU A 350 -5.28 20.73 9.69
C LEU A 350 -5.80 20.93 8.25
N ASN A 351 -4.88 20.90 7.29
CA ASN A 351 -5.20 21.15 5.88
C ASN A 351 -5.74 19.89 5.15
N TRP A 352 -6.92 19.42 5.57
CA TRP A 352 -7.63 18.31 4.94
C TRP A 352 -8.07 18.68 3.51
N GLN A 353 -7.59 17.95 2.51
CA GLN A 353 -7.89 18.21 1.09
C GLN A 353 -8.16 16.94 0.28
N SER A 354 -7.75 15.78 0.78
CA SER A 354 -7.89 14.50 0.06
C SER A 354 -9.34 14.01 0.00
N GLN A 355 -9.62 13.08 -0.93
CA GLN A 355 -10.92 12.42 -1.06
C GLN A 355 -11.21 11.48 0.11
N GLY A 356 -10.25 10.59 0.41
CA GLY A 356 -10.27 9.76 1.61
C GLY A 356 -9.62 10.49 2.78
N ARG A 357 -10.22 10.42 3.98
CA ARG A 357 -9.76 11.14 5.17
C ARG A 357 -9.92 10.28 6.41
N HIS A 358 -8.81 9.95 7.05
CA HIS A 358 -8.80 9.13 8.27
C HIS A 358 -8.06 9.82 9.40
N LEU A 359 -8.63 9.72 10.59
CA LEU A 359 -7.98 10.10 11.83
C LEU A 359 -7.89 8.89 12.76
N PHE A 360 -6.67 8.62 13.23
CA PHE A 360 -6.37 7.61 14.24
C PHE A 360 -6.09 8.30 15.57
N LEU A 361 -7.00 8.15 16.53
CA LEU A 361 -6.82 8.63 17.89
C LEU A 361 -6.20 7.52 18.74
N VAL A 362 -5.03 7.77 19.31
CA VAL A 362 -4.25 6.81 20.11
C VAL A 362 -4.14 7.33 21.53
N ALA A 363 -4.66 6.58 22.49
CA ALA A 363 -4.65 6.95 23.90
C ALA A 363 -4.69 5.71 24.80
N ASP A 364 -4.04 5.79 25.97
CA ASP A 364 -4.20 4.81 27.06
C ASP A 364 -5.08 5.33 28.21
N ALA A 365 -5.33 6.64 28.26
CA ALA A 365 -6.15 7.34 29.24
C ALA A 365 -7.39 8.04 28.65
N PRO A 366 -8.48 8.22 29.43
CA PRO A 366 -9.68 8.97 29.01
C PRO A 366 -9.45 10.48 28.98
N CYS A 367 -10.36 11.25 28.38
CA CYS A 367 -10.32 12.72 28.45
C CYS A 367 -10.86 13.27 29.77
N HIS A 368 -10.48 14.51 30.12
CA HIS A 368 -11.04 15.23 31.27
C HIS A 368 -12.56 15.39 31.20
N GLY A 369 -13.17 15.42 32.38
CA GLY A 369 -14.61 15.53 32.59
C GLY A 369 -15.15 14.27 33.22
N THR A 370 -15.72 14.40 34.42
CA THR A 370 -16.25 13.27 35.22
C THR A 370 -17.32 12.43 34.50
N ARG A 371 -17.92 12.95 33.43
CA ARG A 371 -18.83 12.20 32.56
C ARG A 371 -18.13 11.09 31.76
N TYR A 372 -16.83 11.19 31.48
CA TYR A 372 -16.11 10.27 30.60
C TYR A 372 -15.38 9.14 31.31
N HIS A 373 -15.18 9.21 32.62
CA HIS A 373 -14.43 8.19 33.38
C HIS A 373 -14.91 8.09 34.83
N ASN A 374 -14.25 7.23 35.61
CA ASN A 374 -14.47 7.07 37.06
C ASN A 374 -13.18 7.30 37.88
N HIS A 375 -12.14 7.91 37.27
CA HIS A 375 -10.87 8.27 37.92
C HIS A 375 -10.96 9.62 38.65
N GLY A 376 -9.97 9.90 39.51
CA GLY A 376 -9.72 11.26 40.00
C GLY A 376 -9.25 12.15 38.84
N ASP A 377 -9.75 13.38 38.78
CA ASP A 377 -9.61 14.30 37.66
C ASP A 377 -9.42 15.71 38.19
N HIS A 378 -8.34 16.37 37.77
CA HIS A 378 -8.05 17.75 38.13
C HIS A 378 -8.90 18.75 37.34
N PHE A 379 -9.56 18.31 36.27
CA PHE A 379 -10.46 19.10 35.43
C PHE A 379 -11.85 18.42 35.31
N PRO A 380 -12.57 18.27 36.43
CA PRO A 380 -13.81 17.47 36.49
C PRO A 380 -14.96 18.01 35.65
N ASP A 381 -14.92 19.30 35.30
CA ASP A 381 -15.88 20.01 34.44
C ASP A 381 -15.53 19.89 32.93
N GLY A 382 -14.43 19.22 32.58
CA GLY A 382 -13.97 19.01 31.21
C GLY A 382 -12.80 19.91 30.80
N ASP A 383 -12.59 20.03 29.49
CA ASP A 383 -11.53 20.86 28.90
C ASP A 383 -11.61 22.33 29.39
N PRO A 384 -10.53 22.92 29.93
CA PRO A 384 -10.46 24.31 30.38
C PRO A 384 -10.86 25.36 29.33
N LYS A 385 -10.78 25.03 28.04
CA LYS A 385 -11.23 25.90 26.93
C LYS A 385 -12.69 25.68 26.55
N GLY A 386 -13.44 24.87 27.30
CA GLY A 386 -14.85 24.59 27.11
C GLY A 386 -15.17 23.75 25.87
N SER A 387 -14.18 23.05 25.30
CA SER A 387 -14.41 22.17 24.15
C SER A 387 -14.88 20.79 24.58
N GLU A 388 -15.90 20.27 23.91
CA GLU A 388 -16.38 18.91 24.15
C GLU A 388 -15.84 17.95 23.07
N PRO A 389 -15.19 16.83 23.44
CA PRO A 389 -14.61 15.89 22.50
C PRO A 389 -15.64 15.28 21.54
N GLU A 390 -16.87 15.00 22.01
CA GLU A 390 -17.95 14.50 21.15
C GLU A 390 -18.37 15.51 20.08
N GLU A 391 -18.40 16.80 20.40
CA GLU A 391 -18.71 17.86 19.43
C GLU A 391 -17.58 18.00 18.41
N GLN A 392 -16.31 17.92 18.86
CA GLN A 392 -15.15 18.00 17.97
C GLN A 392 -15.10 16.79 17.02
N VAL A 393 -15.38 15.58 17.50
CA VAL A 393 -15.49 14.39 16.66
C VAL A 393 -16.67 14.51 15.72
N ALA A 394 -17.83 15.00 16.19
CA ALA A 394 -18.98 15.26 15.32
C ALA A 394 -18.63 16.24 14.21
N GLN A 395 -17.86 17.30 14.49
CA GLN A 395 -17.37 18.24 13.47
C GLN A 395 -16.42 17.58 12.47
N LEU A 396 -15.47 16.76 12.93
CA LEU A 396 -14.57 15.99 12.05
C LEU A 396 -15.37 15.09 11.09
N VAL A 397 -16.34 14.35 11.61
CA VAL A 397 -17.16 13.39 10.83
C VAL A 397 -18.14 14.11 9.90
N SER A 398 -18.87 15.10 10.42
CA SER A 398 -19.97 15.74 9.67
C SER A 398 -19.49 16.81 8.69
N ASN A 399 -18.58 17.68 9.10
CA ASN A 399 -18.12 18.83 8.30
C ASN A 399 -16.94 18.45 7.41
N LEU A 400 -15.95 17.76 7.99
CA LEU A 400 -14.72 17.41 7.29
C LEU A 400 -14.76 16.02 6.66
N LYS A 401 -15.84 15.25 6.87
CA LYS A 401 -16.01 13.89 6.31
C LYS A 401 -14.85 12.95 6.67
N VAL A 402 -14.28 13.13 7.86
CA VAL A 402 -13.18 12.31 8.38
C VAL A 402 -13.75 11.04 9.00
N SER A 403 -13.22 9.88 8.61
CA SER A 403 -13.48 8.64 9.34
C SER A 403 -12.55 8.57 10.55
N VAL A 404 -13.14 8.61 11.76
CA VAL A 404 -12.39 8.56 13.02
C VAL A 404 -12.33 7.13 13.54
N GLN A 405 -11.12 6.70 13.89
CA GLN A 405 -10.85 5.39 14.49
C GLN A 405 -10.09 5.59 15.80
N PHE A 406 -10.47 4.83 16.82
CA PHE A 406 -9.80 4.85 18.11
C PHE A 406 -8.92 3.61 18.26
N ILE A 407 -7.65 3.82 18.60
CA ILE A 407 -6.70 2.78 18.89
C ILE A 407 -6.67 2.60 20.41
N ARG A 408 -7.31 1.53 20.88
CA ARG A 408 -7.48 1.26 22.31
C ARG A 408 -6.25 0.54 22.86
N LEU A 409 -5.57 1.17 23.81
CA LEU A 409 -4.40 0.60 24.51
C LEU A 409 -4.76 -0.01 25.88
N GLY A 410 -5.95 0.30 26.40
CA GLY A 410 -6.48 -0.22 27.66
C GLY A 410 -7.96 0.10 27.82
N THR A 411 -8.59 -0.46 28.85
CA THR A 411 -10.06 -0.34 29.08
C THR A 411 -10.48 0.96 29.75
N GLN A 412 -9.53 1.81 30.18
CA GLN A 412 -9.84 3.06 30.88
C GLN A 412 -10.60 4.08 30.02
N THR A 413 -10.57 3.91 28.70
CA THR A 413 -11.18 4.78 27.69
C THR A 413 -12.60 4.35 27.29
N ASP A 414 -13.09 3.21 27.76
CA ASP A 414 -14.35 2.61 27.29
C ASP A 414 -15.57 3.51 27.57
N LYS A 415 -15.67 4.08 28.78
CA LYS A 415 -16.77 5.00 29.16
C LYS A 415 -16.74 6.29 28.32
N MET A 416 -15.56 6.80 28.01
CA MET A 416 -15.40 7.98 27.14
C MET A 416 -15.94 7.69 25.74
N LEU A 417 -15.58 6.53 25.16
CA LEU A 417 -16.05 6.12 23.84
C LEU A 417 -17.55 5.90 23.80
N GLU A 418 -18.14 5.35 24.87
CA GLU A 418 -19.60 5.19 25.00
C GLU A 418 -20.31 6.55 24.94
N VAL A 419 -19.83 7.55 25.68
CA VAL A 419 -20.39 8.91 25.66
C VAL A 419 -20.27 9.53 24.28
N ILE A 420 -19.09 9.47 23.65
CA ILE A 420 -18.86 10.06 22.32
C ILE A 420 -19.73 9.38 21.26
N ASN A 421 -19.75 8.04 21.21
CA ASN A 421 -20.55 7.33 20.23
C ASN A 421 -22.06 7.51 20.47
N GLY A 422 -22.50 7.61 21.72
CA GLY A 422 -23.89 7.97 22.04
C GLY A 422 -24.29 9.33 21.47
N HIS A 423 -23.42 10.33 21.60
CA HIS A 423 -23.63 11.65 21.01
C HIS A 423 -23.65 11.58 19.46
N LEU A 424 -22.69 10.90 18.84
CA LEU A 424 -22.63 10.74 17.38
C LEU A 424 -23.89 10.04 16.83
N ALA A 425 -24.34 8.98 17.48
CA ALA A 425 -25.56 8.27 17.11
C ALA A 425 -26.80 9.17 17.19
N SER A 426 -26.92 9.98 18.26
CA SER A 426 -28.03 10.94 18.41
C SER A 426 -28.05 12.02 17.33
N HIS A 427 -26.90 12.34 16.74
CA HIS A 427 -26.72 13.30 15.66
C HIS A 427 -26.62 12.64 14.26
N GLN A 428 -26.93 11.35 14.15
CA GLN A 428 -26.85 10.58 12.90
C GLN A 428 -25.47 10.63 12.22
N CYS A 429 -24.41 10.81 13.02
CA CYS A 429 -23.03 10.77 12.57
C CYS A 429 -22.49 9.33 12.60
N LYS A 430 -21.51 9.04 11.74
CA LYS A 430 -20.79 7.76 11.79
C LYS A 430 -20.04 7.66 13.12
N GLU A 431 -20.27 6.57 13.85
CA GLU A 431 -19.61 6.28 15.12
C GLU A 431 -18.11 6.01 14.95
N ILE A 432 -17.35 6.24 16.03
CA ILE A 432 -15.94 5.88 16.12
C ILE A 432 -15.83 4.35 16.09
N THR A 433 -14.98 3.84 15.19
CA THR A 433 -14.61 2.42 15.18
C THR A 433 -13.38 2.19 16.07
N THR A 434 -13.46 1.24 16.99
CA THR A 434 -12.36 0.91 17.90
C THR A 434 -11.54 -0.26 17.37
N VAL A 435 -10.22 -0.07 17.33
CA VAL A 435 -9.23 -1.12 17.09
C VAL A 435 -8.55 -1.44 18.41
N ASP A 436 -8.76 -2.65 18.92
CA ASP A 436 -8.28 -3.05 20.24
C ASP A 436 -6.85 -3.61 20.19
N LEU A 437 -5.96 -3.04 20.99
CA LEU A 437 -4.55 -3.42 21.09
C LEU A 437 -4.10 -3.64 22.53
N SER A 438 -5.02 -3.73 23.49
CA SER A 438 -4.69 -3.92 24.91
C SER A 438 -3.87 -5.20 25.18
N ASN A 439 -3.94 -6.19 24.28
CA ASN A 439 -3.26 -7.50 24.40
C ASN A 439 -2.02 -7.64 23.52
N CYS A 440 -1.53 -6.56 22.89
CA CYS A 440 -0.32 -6.62 22.06
C CYS A 440 0.96 -6.62 22.92
N GLU A 441 1.11 -7.59 23.82
CA GLU A 441 2.38 -7.89 24.49
C GLU A 441 2.76 -9.37 24.30
N ALA A 442 4.05 -9.58 24.02
CA ALA A 442 4.75 -10.84 23.78
C ALA A 442 4.43 -11.56 22.45
N ASP A 443 5.40 -11.50 21.53
CA ASP A 443 5.69 -12.50 20.50
C ASP A 443 4.50 -13.05 19.69
N GLY A 444 4.09 -12.30 18.66
CA GLY A 444 3.28 -12.81 17.54
C GLY A 444 1.78 -12.92 17.82
N GLY A 445 1.01 -11.95 17.36
CA GLY A 445 -0.45 -12.05 17.41
C GLY A 445 -1.18 -11.25 16.34
N VAL A 446 -0.87 -9.96 16.20
CA VAL A 446 -1.46 -9.09 15.17
C VAL A 446 -0.43 -8.04 14.76
N ASP A 447 -0.13 -7.94 13.47
CA ASP A 447 0.67 -6.82 12.97
C ASP A 447 -0.19 -5.55 12.99
N PHE A 448 0.14 -4.62 13.88
CA PHE A 448 -0.46 -3.27 13.98
C PHE A 448 -0.54 -2.56 12.62
N GLY A 449 0.50 -2.72 11.79
CA GLY A 449 0.53 -2.19 10.44
C GLY A 449 -0.63 -2.77 9.63
N GLU A 450 -0.72 -4.10 9.59
CA GLU A 450 -1.75 -4.81 8.84
C GLU A 450 -3.16 -4.57 9.38
N ALA A 451 -3.39 -4.47 10.70
CA ALA A 451 -4.73 -4.22 11.24
C ALA A 451 -5.27 -2.83 10.85
N VAL A 452 -4.44 -1.79 10.95
CA VAL A 452 -4.82 -0.43 10.56
C VAL A 452 -4.91 -0.30 9.04
N VAL A 453 -3.97 -0.88 8.31
CA VAL A 453 -4.04 -0.99 6.86
C VAL A 453 -5.32 -1.67 6.43
N GLN A 454 -5.69 -2.80 7.04
CA GLN A 454 -6.96 -3.49 6.77
C GLN A 454 -8.15 -2.60 7.11
N ALA A 455 -8.13 -1.81 8.19
CA ALA A 455 -9.21 -0.89 8.51
C ALA A 455 -9.35 0.25 7.48
N VAL A 456 -8.25 0.84 7.00
CA VAL A 456 -8.23 1.88 5.94
C VAL A 456 -8.61 1.29 4.59
N VAL A 457 -7.97 0.19 4.18
CA VAL A 457 -8.24 -0.51 2.93
C VAL A 457 -9.68 -1.06 2.91
N ARG A 458 -10.21 -1.58 4.01
CA ARG A 458 -11.63 -2.00 4.07
C ARG A 458 -12.62 -0.85 4.02
N SER A 459 -12.26 0.33 4.52
CA SER A 459 -13.14 1.50 4.45
C SER A 459 -13.09 2.22 3.10
N GLU A 460 -11.94 2.20 2.42
CA GLU A 460 -11.70 3.00 1.21
C GLU A 460 -11.57 2.17 -0.09
N TRP A 461 -11.12 0.92 -0.01
CA TRP A 461 -10.66 0.10 -1.15
C TRP A 461 -11.31 -1.28 -1.27
N VAL A 462 -12.02 -1.76 -0.24
CA VAL A 462 -13.01 -2.82 -0.43
C VAL A 462 -14.14 -2.17 -1.21
N HIS A 463 -13.99 -2.16 -2.53
CA HIS A 463 -14.99 -2.19 -3.62
C HIS A 463 -14.30 -2.27 -5.01
N ARG A 464 -13.12 -2.88 -5.08
CA ARG A 464 -12.60 -3.48 -6.32
C ARG A 464 -12.63 -5.01 -6.23
N SER A 465 -13.79 -5.56 -6.58
CA SER A 465 -13.99 -6.88 -7.19
C SER A 465 -15.47 -7.08 -7.42
#